data_AF-A0A967C981-F1
#
_entry.id   AF-A0A967C981-F1
#
_cell.length_a   1.000
_cell.length_b   1.000
_cell.length_c   1.000
_cell.angle_alpha   90.00
_cell.angle_beta   90.00
_cell.angle_gamma   90.00
#
_symmetry.space_group_name_H-M   'P 1'
#
loop_
_entity.id
_entity.type
_entity.pdbx_description
1 polymer ?
#
loop_
_entity_poly.entity_id
_entity_poly.type
_entity_poly.pdbx_seq_one_letter_code
_entity_poly.pdbx_strand_id
1 'polypeptide(L)'
;SVASVIGRFLEHSRLFWFANGGDAVMYIGSADWMGRNLDRRVEALTPIEDPQLRQRLERLIDCYLQDNCTAWDMQPDGRFQQRIPEDESHAAQSVLIDGWRKGLPSGAAETL
;
A
#
# COMPACT_ATOMS: atom_id res chain seq x y z
N SER A 1 9.07 8.03 7.07
CA SER A 1 9.93 7.72 5.92
C SER A 1 9.10 7.82 4.64
N VAL A 2 9.75 7.83 3.49
CA VAL A 2 9.08 7.70 2.18
C VAL A 2 9.68 6.48 1.50
N ALA A 3 8.84 5.55 1.06
CA ALA A 3 9.25 4.32 0.40
C ALA A 3 8.62 4.23 -1.00
N SER A 4 9.37 3.69 -1.95
CA SER A 4 8.91 3.37 -3.31
C SER A 4 9.12 1.88 -3.56
N VAL A 5 8.05 1.15 -3.84
CA VAL A 5 8.12 -0.28 -4.18
C VAL A 5 8.18 -0.42 -5.70
N ILE A 6 9.25 -1.02 -6.21
CA ILE A 6 9.50 -1.15 -7.66
C ILE A 6 9.64 -2.63 -7.98
N GLY A 7 8.60 -3.20 -8.57
CA GLY A 7 8.54 -4.60 -8.98
C GLY A 7 8.14 -4.78 -10.44
N ARG A 8 7.58 -5.96 -10.73
CA ARG A 8 7.09 -6.31 -12.06
C ARG A 8 5.87 -5.49 -12.47
N PHE A 9 4.97 -5.23 -11.53
CA PHE A 9 3.75 -4.47 -11.79
C PHE A 9 3.93 -3.00 -11.41
N LEU A 10 3.23 -2.12 -12.14
CA LEU A 10 3.20 -0.70 -11.84
C LEU A 10 2.20 -0.45 -10.72
N GLU A 11 2.68 0.12 -9.62
CA GLU A 11 1.81 0.54 -8.50
C GLU A 11 1.00 1.77 -8.90
N HIS A 12 -0.28 1.56 -9.22
CA HIS A 12 -1.20 2.60 -9.68
C HIS A 12 -2.36 2.88 -8.72
N SER A 13 -2.50 2.05 -7.67
CA SER A 13 -3.51 2.24 -6.63
C SER A 13 -3.21 3.50 -5.82
N ARG A 14 -4.25 4.31 -5.55
CA ARG A 14 -4.17 5.45 -4.63
C ARG A 14 -5.09 5.19 -3.45
N LEU A 15 -4.49 5.00 -2.28
CA LEU A 15 -5.16 4.81 -1.01
C LEU A 15 -4.73 5.92 -0.05
N PHE A 16 -5.68 6.44 0.71
CA PHE A 16 -5.43 7.42 1.76
C PHE A 16 -5.97 6.87 3.08
N TRP A 17 -5.10 6.71 4.07
CA TRP A 17 -5.46 6.21 5.40
C TRP A 17 -5.20 7.29 6.44
N PHE A 18 -6.19 7.56 7.28
CA PHE A 18 -6.12 8.57 8.32
C PHE A 18 -6.49 7.94 9.66
N ALA A 19 -5.58 8.00 10.64
CA ALA A 19 -5.79 7.43 11.97
C ALA A 19 -6.96 8.06 12.75
N ASN A 20 -7.24 9.35 12.49
CA ASN A 20 -8.40 10.09 13.02
C ASN A 20 -8.67 9.85 14.53
N GLY A 21 -7.62 9.97 15.36
CA GLY A 21 -7.74 9.82 16.82
C GLY A 21 -8.23 8.44 17.30
N GLY A 22 -8.10 7.40 16.48
CA GLY A 22 -8.58 6.04 16.78
C GLY A 22 -9.82 5.63 15.97
N ASP A 23 -10.45 6.56 15.25
CA ASP A 23 -11.59 6.27 14.37
C ASP A 23 -11.15 6.28 12.90
N ALA A 24 -10.30 5.33 12.54
CA ALA A 24 -9.58 5.34 11.27
C ALA A 24 -10.52 5.35 10.05
N VAL A 25 -10.23 6.24 9.10
CA VAL A 25 -10.95 6.34 7.82
C VAL A 25 -10.00 6.09 6.67
N MET A 26 -10.50 5.39 5.65
CA MET A 26 -9.76 5.08 4.44
C MET A 26 -10.54 5.52 3.20
N TYR A 27 -9.82 6.07 2.22
CA TYR A 27 -10.35 6.44 0.92
C TYR A 27 -9.55 5.78 -0.20
N ILE A 28 -10.23 5.48 -1.30
CA ILE A 28 -9.61 5.08 -2.57
C ILE A 28 -10.07 6.04 -3.67
N GLY A 29 -9.24 6.27 -4.67
CA GLY A 29 -9.73 6.96 -5.87
C GLY A 29 -8.71 7.23 -6.96
N SER A 30 -9.04 8.19 -7.81
CA SER A 30 -8.35 8.41 -9.09
C SER A 30 -7.17 9.38 -9.01
N ALA A 31 -7.16 10.28 -8.01
CA ALA A 31 -6.13 11.31 -7.86
C ALA A 31 -4.95 10.86 -7.02
N ASP A 32 -3.76 11.32 -7.40
CA ASP A 32 -2.62 11.48 -6.51
C ASP A 32 -2.52 12.95 -6.03
N TRP A 33 -1.56 13.26 -5.17
CA TRP A 33 -1.36 14.60 -4.60
C TRP A 33 -0.59 15.58 -5.51
N MET A 34 -0.62 15.39 -6.83
CA MET A 34 -0.06 16.40 -7.73
C MET A 34 -1.06 17.56 -7.90
N GLY A 35 -0.60 18.81 -7.76
CA GLY A 35 -1.47 19.99 -7.82
C GLY A 35 -2.36 20.05 -9.07
N ARG A 36 -1.89 19.53 -10.21
CA ARG A 36 -2.72 19.42 -11.42
C ARG A 36 -3.95 18.53 -11.25
N ASN A 37 -3.88 17.48 -10.43
CA ASN A 37 -4.99 16.57 -10.17
C ASN A 37 -5.97 17.21 -9.19
N LEU A 38 -5.49 18.06 -8.27
CA LEU A 38 -6.34 18.76 -7.30
C LEU A 38 -7.02 20.02 -7.89
N ASP A 39 -6.35 20.74 -8.79
CA ASP A 39 -6.81 22.06 -9.24
C ASP A 39 -7.40 22.07 -10.65
N ARG A 40 -7.06 21.08 -11.50
CA ARG A 40 -7.33 21.15 -12.95
C ARG A 40 -8.01 19.91 -13.53
N ARG A 41 -8.26 18.88 -12.73
CA ARG A 41 -8.90 17.63 -13.17
C ARG A 41 -10.14 17.37 -12.34
N VAL A 42 -11.12 16.72 -12.97
CA VAL A 42 -12.24 16.13 -12.25
C VAL A 42 -11.76 14.78 -11.75
N GLU A 43 -11.68 14.63 -10.44
CA GLU A 43 -11.20 13.42 -9.77
C GLU A 43 -12.27 12.95 -8.78
N ALA A 44 -12.26 11.65 -8.47
CA ALA A 44 -13.19 11.06 -7.52
C ALA A 44 -12.43 10.29 -6.44
N LEU A 45 -12.87 10.47 -5.19
CA LEU A 45 -12.49 9.67 -4.03
C LEU A 45 -13.76 9.10 -3.42
N THR A 46 -13.71 7.84 -2.97
CA THR A 46 -14.80 7.22 -2.22
C THR A 46 -14.27 6.69 -0.89
N PRO A 47 -15.03 6.84 0.22
CA PRO A 47 -14.69 6.18 1.47
C PRO A 47 -14.85 4.66 1.34
N ILE A 48 -14.07 3.93 2.13
CA ILE A 48 -14.25 2.50 2.36
C ILE A 48 -15.08 2.33 3.64
N GLU A 49 -16.40 2.22 3.48
CA GLU A 49 -17.35 2.17 4.61
C GLU A 49 -17.42 0.79 5.26
N ASP A 50 -17.24 -0.28 4.49
CA ASP A 50 -17.25 -1.65 5.00
C ASP A 50 -15.98 -1.92 5.84
N PRO A 51 -16.12 -2.19 7.15
CA PRO A 51 -14.97 -2.45 8.02
C PRO A 51 -14.12 -3.64 7.58
N GLN A 52 -14.71 -4.67 6.97
CA GLN A 52 -13.98 -5.85 6.49
C GLN A 52 -13.12 -5.51 5.27
N LEU A 53 -13.64 -4.67 4.36
CA LEU A 53 -12.87 -4.17 3.22
C LEU A 53 -11.73 -3.26 3.68
N ARG A 54 -11.99 -2.36 4.64
CA ARG A 54 -10.94 -1.50 5.22
C ARG A 54 -9.83 -2.34 5.86
N GLN A 55 -10.16 -3.31 6.70
CA GLN A 55 -9.17 -4.18 7.34
C GLN A 55 -8.36 -5.01 6.32
N ARG A 56 -8.96 -5.39 5.20
CA ARG A 56 -8.24 -6.07 4.11
C ARG A 56 -7.26 -5.14 3.40
N LEU A 57 -7.65 -3.89 3.17
CA LEU A 57 -6.77 -2.88 2.57
C LEU A 57 -5.65 -2.44 3.52
N GLU A 58 -5.90 -2.38 4.83
CA GLU A 58 -4.87 -2.13 5.85
C GLU A 58 -3.80 -3.22 5.80
N ARG A 59 -4.20 -4.50 5.80
CA ARG A 59 -3.25 -5.61 5.62
C ARG A 59 -2.49 -5.57 4.29
N LEU A 60 -3.13 -5.08 3.23
CA LEU A 60 -2.44 -4.84 1.97
C LEU A 60 -1.37 -3.76 2.13
N ILE A 61 -1.69 -2.63 2.77
CA ILE A 61 -0.73 -1.56 3.06
C ILE A 61 0.42 -2.10 3.91
N ASP A 62 0.14 -2.88 4.96
CA ASP A 62 1.15 -3.49 5.82
C ASP A 62 2.11 -4.40 5.02
N CYS A 63 1.58 -5.20 4.09
CA CYS A 63 2.39 -6.03 3.20
C CYS A 63 3.38 -5.20 2.36
N TYR A 64 2.95 -4.04 1.84
CA TYR A 64 3.83 -3.11 1.12
C TYR A 64 4.85 -2.43 2.05
N LEU A 65 4.46 -2.08 3.27
CA LEU A 65 5.37 -1.46 4.24
C LEU A 65 6.47 -2.42 4.71
N GLN A 66 6.16 -3.71 4.77
CA GLN A 66 7.08 -4.81 5.12
C GLN A 66 8.00 -5.23 3.96
N ASP A 67 7.80 -4.71 2.74
CA ASP A 67 8.67 -5.04 1.61
C ASP A 67 10.12 -4.69 1.91
N ASN A 68 11.01 -5.67 1.83
CA ASN A 68 12.40 -5.53 2.27
C ASN A 68 13.42 -5.76 1.15
N CYS A 69 12.98 -6.05 -0.07
CA CYS A 69 13.88 -6.38 -1.18
C CYS A 69 13.53 -5.67 -2.50
N THR A 70 12.33 -5.11 -2.63
CA THR A 70 11.91 -4.30 -3.79
C THR A 70 11.53 -2.86 -3.42
N ALA A 71 11.43 -2.56 -2.13
CA ALA A 71 11.29 -1.23 -1.59
C ALA A 71 12.59 -0.41 -1.62
N TRP A 72 12.45 0.87 -1.94
CA TRP A 72 13.50 1.89 -1.93
C TRP A 72 13.11 3.01 -0.97
N ASP A 73 13.93 3.28 0.03
CA ASP A 73 13.70 4.36 0.98
C ASP A 73 14.34 5.66 0.49
N MET A 74 13.55 6.72 0.40
CA MET A 74 14.03 8.06 0.13
C MET A 74 14.76 8.61 1.36
N GLN A 75 16.02 8.97 1.17
CA GLN A 75 16.87 9.62 2.14
C GLN A 75 16.55 11.13 2.23
N PRO A 76 16.96 11.83 3.31
CA PRO A 76 16.71 13.27 3.46
C PRO A 76 17.28 14.14 2.33
N ASP A 77 18.30 13.67 1.61
CA ASP A 77 18.90 14.34 0.46
C ASP A 77 18.19 14.04 -0.88
N GLY A 78 17.09 13.29 -0.85
CA GLY A 78 16.29 12.89 -2.02
C GLY A 78 16.83 11.69 -2.78
N ARG A 79 17.98 11.12 -2.38
CA ARG A 79 18.46 9.86 -2.97
C ARG A 79 17.63 8.69 -2.47
N PHE A 80 17.52 7.66 -3.30
CA PHE A 80 16.84 6.42 -2.92
C PHE A 80 17.85 5.31 -2.65
N GLN A 81 17.64 4.58 -1.56
CA GLN A 81 18.42 3.39 -1.22
C GLN A 81 17.50 2.17 -1.20
N GLN A 82 17.85 1.15 -1.97
CA GLN A 82 17.11 -0.11 -1.97
C GLN A 82 17.30 -0.81 -0.61
N ARG A 83 16.22 -1.35 -0.06
CA ARG A 83 16.28 -2.27 1.07
C ARG A 83 16.93 -3.57 0.61
N ILE A 84 17.87 -4.07 1.39
CA ILE A 84 18.55 -5.34 1.16
C ILE A 84 18.31 -6.18 2.40
N PRO A 85 17.58 -7.31 2.29
CA PRO A 85 17.32 -8.16 3.44
C PRO A 85 18.59 -8.88 3.87
N GLU A 86 18.81 -9.00 5.17
CA GLU A 86 19.85 -9.88 5.73
C GLU A 86 19.37 -11.34 5.77
N ASP A 87 18.05 -11.53 5.94
CA ASP A 87 17.37 -12.83 6.06
C ASP A 87 16.39 -13.07 4.89
N GLU A 88 15.17 -13.52 5.20
CA GLU A 88 14.14 -13.85 4.21
C GLU A 88 13.67 -12.62 3.42
N SER A 89 13.56 -12.80 2.11
CA SER A 89 13.08 -11.78 1.20
C SER A 89 11.55 -11.71 1.22
N HIS A 90 11.02 -10.55 1.55
CA HIS A 90 9.60 -10.20 1.47
C HIS A 90 9.39 -9.21 0.34
N ALA A 91 8.92 -9.72 -0.81
CA ALA A 91 8.50 -8.89 -1.94
C ALA A 91 6.98 -8.80 -1.96
N ALA A 92 6.41 -7.61 -1.77
CA ALA A 92 4.98 -7.39 -1.62
C ALA A 92 4.17 -7.95 -2.80
N GLN A 93 4.61 -7.69 -4.04
CA GLN A 93 3.93 -8.20 -5.23
C GLN A 93 3.90 -9.74 -5.28
N SER A 94 5.00 -10.40 -4.92
CA SER A 94 5.08 -11.87 -4.90
C SER A 94 4.19 -12.46 -3.81
N VAL A 95 4.26 -11.90 -2.59
CA VAL A 95 3.42 -12.31 -1.45
C VAL A 95 1.95 -12.19 -1.78
N LEU A 96 1.54 -11.06 -2.37
CA LEU A 96 0.16 -10.86 -2.80
C LEU A 96 -0.25 -11.90 -3.85
N ILE A 97 0.51 -12.04 -4.95
CA ILE A 97 0.18 -12.98 -6.03
C ILE A 97 0.03 -14.41 -5.51
N ASP A 98 0.93 -14.86 -4.64
CA ASP A 98 0.87 -16.21 -4.08
C ASP A 98 -0.30 -16.38 -3.12
N GLY A 99 -0.62 -15.36 -2.32
CA GLY A 99 -1.82 -15.32 -1.49
C GLY A 99 -3.11 -15.42 -2.31
N TRP A 100 -3.20 -14.70 -3.43
CA TRP A 100 -4.35 -14.76 -4.34
C TRP A 100 -4.47 -16.12 -5.03
N ARG A 101 -3.35 -16.73 -5.44
CA ARG A 101 -3.31 -18.06 -6.09
C ARG A 101 -3.78 -19.18 -5.18
N LYS A 102 -3.46 -19.11 -3.88
CA LYS A 102 -3.83 -20.13 -2.89
C LYS A 102 -5.30 -20.04 -2.47
N GLY A 103 -6.04 -19.07 -3.01
CA GLY A 103 -7.35 -18.67 -2.51
C GLY A 103 -7.12 -17.85 -1.24
N LEU A 104 -7.44 -16.55 -1.30
CA LEU A 104 -7.41 -15.74 -0.09
C LEU A 104 -8.24 -16.45 0.98
N PRO A 105 -7.68 -16.73 2.16
CA PRO A 105 -8.45 -17.38 3.21
C PRO A 105 -9.72 -16.57 3.42
N SER A 106 -10.87 -17.26 3.42
CA SER A 106 -12.19 -16.65 3.65
C SER A 106 -12.35 -16.09 5.07
N GLY A 107 -11.29 -16.10 5.88
CA GLY A 107 -11.22 -15.50 7.20
C GLY A 107 -10.25 -14.32 7.21
N ALA A 108 -10.77 -13.14 7.50
CA ALA A 108 -10.00 -12.00 7.97
C ALA A 108 -9.39 -12.20 9.38
N ALA A 109 -9.24 -13.44 9.83
CA ALA A 109 -8.73 -13.80 11.14
C ALA A 109 -7.58 -14.80 10.95
N GLU A 110 -6.47 -14.49 11.61
CA GLU A 110 -5.32 -15.35 11.83
C GLU A 110 -4.30 -15.43 10.69
N THR A 111 -3.18 -14.73 10.96
CA THR A 111 -1.82 -15.01 10.48
C THR A 111 -1.40 -14.40 9.14
N LEU A 112 -0.90 -13.16 9.22
CA LEU A 112 0.42 -12.79 8.70
C LEU A 112 1.19 -12.12 9.84
#